data_AF-A0A7G1IHL7-F1
#
_entry.id   AF-A0A7G1IHL7-F1
#
_cell.length_a   1.000
_cell.length_b   1.000
_cell.length_c   1.000
_cell.angle_alpha   90.00
_cell.angle_beta   90.00
_cell.angle_gamma   90.00
#
_symmetry.space_group_name_H-M   'P 1'
#
loop_
_entity.id
_entity.type
_entity.pdbx_description
1 polymer ?
#
loop_
_entity_poly.entity_id
_entity_poly.type
_entity_poly.pdbx_seq_one_letter_code
_entity_poly.pdbx_strand_id
1 'polypeptide(L)' 'MALRNRLRLAATHAARTSADVVRTMYDLAGGTAIYDSSPLQRRFRDAFTATAHFQVNEASRELPGRLLLDQPADVSML' A
#
# COMPACT_ATOMS: atom_id res chain seq x y z
N MET A 1 -12.13 -17.08 8.70
CA MET A 1 -11.40 -16.72 7.45
C MET A 1 -11.87 -15.42 6.81
N ALA A 2 -13.18 -15.15 6.67
CA ALA A 2 -13.67 -13.92 6.04
C ALA A 2 -13.16 -12.60 6.65
N LEU A 3 -13.01 -12.50 7.99
CA LEU A 3 -12.45 -11.30 8.63
C LEU A 3 -10.98 -11.10 8.26
N ARG A 4 -10.16 -12.14 8.38
CA ARG A 4 -8.74 -12.13 8.02
C ARG A 4 -8.54 -11.73 6.56
N ASN A 5 -9.36 -12.27 5.66
CA ASN A 5 -9.35 -11.92 4.25
C ASN A 5 -9.56 -10.41 4.02
N ARG A 6 -10.62 -9.87 4.64
CA ARG A 6 -10.95 -8.44 4.57
C ARG A 6 -9.85 -7.57 5.15
N LEU A 7 -9.24 -7.96 6.28
CA LEU A 7 -8.14 -7.23 6.88
C LEU A 7 -6.90 -7.20 5.98
N ARG A 8 -6.54 -8.32 5.34
CA ARG A 8 -5.41 -8.37 4.40
C ARG A 8 -5.64 -7.41 3.23
N LEU A 9 -6.81 -7.48 2.59
CA LEU A 9 -7.15 -6.60 1.48
C LEU A 9 -7.20 -5.12 1.91
N ALA A 10 -7.76 -4.84 3.09
CA ALA A 10 -7.82 -3.49 3.64
C ALA A 10 -6.42 -2.93 3.95
N ALA A 11 -5.50 -3.74 4.47
CA ALA A 11 -4.12 -3.32 4.74
C ALA A 11 -3.38 -2.94 3.45
N THR A 12 -3.49 -3.76 2.40
CA THR A 12 -2.94 -3.46 1.07
C THR A 12 -3.53 -2.17 0.50
N HIS A 13 -4.85 -2.01 0.60
CA HIS A 13 -5.52 -0.79 0.15
C HIS A 13 -5.01 0.44 0.92
N ALA A 14 -5.01 0.39 2.26
CA ALA A 14 -4.59 1.50 3.10
C ALA A 14 -3.13 1.92 2.84
N ALA A 15 -2.20 0.96 2.74
CA ALA A 15 -0.80 1.25 2.47
C ALA A 15 -0.60 1.95 1.11
N ARG A 16 -1.28 1.46 0.06
CA ARG A 16 -1.15 2.01 -1.29
C ARG A 16 -1.84 3.36 -1.44
N THR A 17 -3.05 3.51 -0.88
CA THR A 17 -3.73 4.80 -0.82
C THR A 17 -2.91 5.84 -0.06
N SER A 18 -2.26 5.44 1.03
CA SER A 18 -1.36 6.35 1.77
C SER A 18 -0.19 6.82 0.90
N ALA A 19 0.44 5.90 0.15
CA ALA A 19 1.51 6.26 -0.77
C ALA A 19 1.03 7.20 -1.89
N ASP A 20 -0.17 6.97 -2.45
CA ASP A 20 -0.76 7.85 -3.45
C ASP A 20 -1.06 9.24 -2.89
N VAL A 21 -1.62 9.33 -1.68
CA VAL A 21 -1.86 10.61 -0.99
C VAL A 21 -0.55 11.37 -0.80
N VAL A 22 0.50 10.70 -0.32
CA VAL A 22 1.80 11.33 -0.11
C VAL A 22 2.43 11.78 -1.43
N ARG A 23 2.29 11.00 -2.51
CA ARG A 23 2.69 11.43 -3.87
C ARG A 23 1.98 12.71 -4.26
N THR A 24 0.65 12.76 -4.13
CA THR A 24 -0.13 13.96 -4.45
C THR A 24 0.31 15.17 -3.63
N MET A 25 0.59 15.00 -2.33
CA MET A 25 1.10 16.09 -1.49
C MET A 25 2.49 16.56 -1.92
N TYR A 26 3.37 15.62 -2.32
CA TYR A 26 4.70 15.94 -2.84
C TYR A 26 4.59 16.75 -4.15
N ASP A 27 3.72 16.34 -5.07
CA ASP A 27 3.46 17.05 -6.34
C ASP A 27 2.92 18.47 -6.09
N LEU A 28 1.95 18.62 -5.18
CA LEU A 28 1.34 19.92 -4.85
C LEU A 28 2.30 20.89 -4.16
N ALA A 29 3.25 20.38 -3.37
CA ALA A 29 4.25 21.22 -2.70
C ALA A 29 5.30 21.80 -3.65
N GLY A 30 5.41 21.25 -4.87
CA GLY A 30 6.31 21.72 -5.91
C GLY A 30 7.78 21.68 -5.50
N GLY A 31 8.58 22.61 -6.04
CA GLY A 31 10.04 22.61 -5.87
C GLY A 31 10.53 22.69 -4.42
N THR A 32 9.71 23.18 -3.48
CA THR A 32 10.10 23.26 -2.06
C THR A 32 10.18 21.88 -1.40
N ALA A 33 9.50 20.87 -1.95
CA ALA A 33 9.46 19.54 -1.38
C ALA A 33 10.81 18.80 -1.45
N ILE A 34 11.70 19.20 -2.38
CA ILE A 34 12.96 18.48 -2.66
C ILE A 34 14.04 18.67 -1.59
N TYR A 35 13.95 19.76 -0.81
CA TYR A 35 14.98 20.11 0.16
C TYR A 35 14.92 19.22 1.40
N ASP A 36 16.07 18.94 2.02
CA ASP A 36 16.14 18.13 3.24
C ASP A 36 15.42 18.75 4.44
N SER A 37 15.30 20.08 4.47
CA SER A 37 14.48 20.79 5.46
C SER A 37 12.98 20.53 5.28
N SER A 38 12.55 20.08 4.10
CA SER A 38 11.16 19.73 3.86
C SER A 38 10.86 18.32 4.39
N PRO A 39 9.85 18.18 5.27
CA PRO A 39 9.43 16.86 5.76
C PRO A 39 8.81 15.95 4.69
N LEU A 40 8.44 16.51 3.52
CA LEU A 40 7.67 15.82 2.49
C LEU A 40 8.49 14.82 1.68
N GLN A 41 9.73 15.15 1.28
CA GLN A 41 10.58 14.20 0.54
C GLN A 41 10.82 12.90 1.31
N ARG A 42 11.03 13.01 2.64
CA ARG A 42 11.25 11.81 3.46
C ARG A 42 9.98 10.98 3.57
N ARG A 43 8.83 11.61 3.81
CA ARG A 43 7.53 10.92 3.88
C ARG A 43 7.20 10.23 2.56
N PHE A 44 7.50 10.87 1.43
CA PHE A 44 7.33 10.28 0.10
C PHE A 44 8.16 9.01 -0.05
N ARG A 45 9.47 9.08 0.22
CA ARG A 45 10.35 7.92 0.15
C ARG A 45 9.89 6.80 1.08
N ASP A 46 9.63 7.11 2.34
CA ASP A 46 9.21 6.13 3.36
C ASP A 46 7.89 5.44 2.96
N ALA A 47 6.89 6.20 2.50
CA ALA A 47 5.60 5.65 2.07
C ALA A 47 5.74 4.76 0.83
N PHE A 48 6.53 5.17 -0.17
CA PHE A 48 6.80 4.34 -1.36
C PHE A 48 7.57 3.07 -1.01
N THR A 49 8.58 3.15 -0.15
CA THR A 49 9.31 1.97 0.33
C THR A 49 8.38 0.98 1.03
N ALA A 50 7.45 1.44 1.85
CA ALA A 50 6.49 0.57 2.53
C ALA A 50 5.63 -0.25 1.55
N THR A 51 5.31 0.29 0.36
CA THR A 51 4.51 -0.44 -0.65
C THR A 51 5.23 -1.65 -1.26
N ALA A 52 6.56 -1.76 -1.11
CA ALA A 52 7.32 -2.91 -1.59
C ALA A 52 7.20 -4.13 -0.66
N HIS A 53 6.74 -3.93 0.58
CA HIS A 53 6.67 -5.00 1.56
C HIS A 53 5.67 -6.08 1.12
N PHE A 54 6.08 -7.35 1.20
CA PHE A 54 5.31 -8.48 0.67
C PHE A 54 3.87 -8.58 1.19
N GLN A 55 3.61 -8.09 2.41
CA GLN A 55 2.27 -8.10 2.99
C GLN A 55 1.28 -7.08 2.40
N VAL A 56 1.77 -6.08 1.67
CA VAL A 56 0.96 -4.93 1.18
C VAL A 56 1.32 -4.49 -0.25
N ASN A 57 2.19 -5.24 -0.93
CA ASN A 57 2.53 -4.98 -2.34
C ASN A 57 1.33 -5.24 -3.26
N GLU A 58 1.46 -4.94 -4.56
CA GLU A 58 0.36 -5.14 -5.53
C GLU A 58 -0.15 -6.60 -5.54
N ALA A 59 0.78 -7.56 -5.56
CA ALA A 59 0.49 -8.99 -5.61
C ALA A 59 -0.34 -9.48 -4.39
N SER A 60 -0.23 -8.80 -3.24
CA SER A 60 -1.00 -9.14 -2.05
C SER A 60 -2.52 -9.00 -2.21
N ARG A 61 -3.03 -8.37 -3.28
CA ARG A 61 -4.47 -8.33 -3.61
C ARG A 61 -5.01 -9.65 -4.16
N GLU A 62 -4.16 -10.49 -4.75
CA GLU A 62 -4.61 -11.66 -5.52
C GLU A 62 -5.28 -12.72 -4.65
N LEU A 63 -4.60 -13.14 -3.57
CA LEU A 63 -5.12 -14.17 -2.67
C LEU A 63 -6.49 -13.76 -2.07
N PRO A 64 -6.66 -12.54 -1.54
CA PRO A 64 -7.98 -12.11 -1.10
C PRO A 64 -9.04 -12.04 -2.20
N GLY A 65 -8.66 -11.62 -3.41
CA GLY A 65 -9.55 -11.57 -4.56
C GLY A 65 -10.05 -12.96 -4.98
N ARG A 66 -9.16 -13.96 -5.03
CA ARG A 66 -9.53 -15.36 -5.31
C ARG A 66 -10.57 -15.87 -4.33
N LEU A 67 -10.38 -15.60 -3.03
CA LEU A 67 -11.34 -15.99 -2.00
C LEU A 67 -12.69 -15.27 -2.10
N LEU A 68 -12.73 -14.04 -2.64
CA LEU A 68 -13.98 -13.30 -2.86
C LEU A 68 -14.73 -13.74 -4.12
N LEU A 69 -14.03 -14.38 -5.07
CA LEU A 69 -14.56 -14.85 -6.34
C LEU A 69 -14.75 -16.37 -6.36
N ASP A 70 -14.74 -17.00 -5.19
CA ASP A 70 -14.88 -18.46 -4.99
C ASP A 70 -13.90 -19.29 -5.85
N GLN A 71 -12.68 -18.77 -6.05
CA GLN A 71 -11.61 -19.44 -6.77
C GLN A 71 -10.72 -20.28 -5.84
N PRO A 72 -10.10 -21.36 -6.35
CA PRO A 72 -9.09 -22.11 -5.60
C PRO A 72 -7.91 -21.22 -5.19
N ALA A 73 -7.53 -21.27 -3.91
CA ALA A 73 -6.44 -20.48 -3.35
C ALA A 73 -5.68 -21.24 -2.27
N ASP A 74 -4.35 -21.11 -2.28
CA ASP A 74 -3.53 -21.50 -1.13
C ASP A 74 -3.60 -20.41 -0.06
N VAL A 75 -4.15 -20.75 1.09
CA VAL A 75 -4.36 -19.84 2.22
C VAL A 75 -3.27 -19.94 3.28
N SER A 76 -2.20 -20.68 3.03
CA SER A 76 -1.05 -20.83 3.94
C SER A 76 -0.47 -19.48 4.39
N MET A 77 -0.51 -18.48 3.50
CA MET A 77 0.04 -17.13 3.70
C MET A 77 -1.02 -16.05 3.97
N LEU A 78 -2.29 -16.42 4.20
CA LEU A 78 -3.37 -15.48 4.49
C LEU A 78 -3.22 -14.89 5.91
#